data_AF-A0A956WXQ0-F1
#
_entry.id   AF-A0A956WXQ0-F1
#
_cell.length_a   1.000
_cell.length_b   1.000
_cell.length_c   1.000
_cell.angle_alpha   90.00
_cell.angle_beta   90.00
_cell.angle_gamma   90.00
#
_symmetry.space_group_name_H-M   'P 1'
#
loop_
_entity.id
_entity.type
_entity.pdbx_description
1 polymer ?
#
loop_
_entity_poly.entity_id
_entity_poly.type
_entity_poly.pdbx_seq_one_letter_code
_entity_poly.pdbx_strand_id
1 'polypeptide(L)'
;MASFWTTRGIRRAQEGTFQGEALPDSFYVALVKATTAPTRATTVMSGLSEIATGSGYSSGGLEIERDSVDFDTLIEDTDDFFVDLQLADVSWTATGGSIPASGSGARYAVLTDDNPTVANREVWFVWDLQGERSVSVGQALTLRDLTIRNRAVIPD
;
A
#
# COMPACT_ATOMS: atom_id res chain seq x y z
N MET A 1 13.25 -3.13 0.18
CA MET A 1 11.92 -3.48 -0.39
C MET A 1 11.82 -2.92 -1.79
N ALA A 2 11.31 -3.68 -2.76
CA ALA A 2 11.00 -3.10 -4.08
C ALA A 2 9.61 -2.48 -4.02
N SER A 3 9.40 -1.36 -4.70
CA SER A 3 8.10 -0.70 -4.77
C SER A 3 7.88 -0.05 -6.13
N PHE A 4 6.62 0.15 -6.49
CA PHE A 4 6.26 0.76 -7.76
C PHE A 4 4.88 1.38 -7.75
N TRP A 5 4.74 2.42 -8.57
CA TRP A 5 3.45 2.97 -8.94
C TRP A 5 2.72 2.07 -9.93
N THR A 6 1.40 1.93 -9.76
CA THR A 6 0.55 1.47 -10.85
C THR A 6 0.29 2.62 -11.82
N THR A 7 -0.05 2.30 -13.08
CA THR A 7 -0.53 3.31 -14.04
C THR A 7 -1.78 4.02 -13.53
N ARG A 8 -2.62 3.31 -12.74
CA ARG A 8 -3.80 3.89 -12.09
C ARG A 8 -3.41 4.98 -11.08
N GLY A 9 -2.45 4.70 -10.20
CA GLY A 9 -1.97 5.66 -9.21
C GLY A 9 -1.34 6.90 -9.84
N ILE A 10 -0.51 6.73 -10.87
CA ILE A 10 0.08 7.87 -11.60
C ILE A 10 -1.02 8.73 -12.21
N ARG A 11 -2.00 8.10 -12.88
CA ARG A 11 -3.12 8.83 -13.50
C ARG A 11 -3.88 9.63 -12.45
N ARG A 12 -4.20 9.04 -11.29
CA ARG A 12 -4.94 9.71 -10.22
C ARG A 12 -4.17 10.84 -9.58
N ALA A 13 -2.88 10.67 -9.33
CA ALA A 13 -2.02 11.74 -8.84
C ALA A 13 -2.02 12.93 -9.82
N GLN A 14 -1.92 12.67 -11.13
CA GLN A 14 -1.96 13.70 -12.16
C GLN A 14 -3.34 14.37 -12.29
N GLU A 15 -4.43 13.58 -12.27
CA GLU A 15 -5.81 14.10 -12.29
C GLU A 15 -6.05 15.05 -11.11
N GLY A 16 -5.64 14.66 -9.89
CA GLY A 16 -5.81 15.52 -8.72
C GLY A 16 -4.97 16.79 -8.77
N THR A 17 -3.68 16.68 -9.12
CA THR A 17 -2.79 17.85 -9.13
C THR A 17 -3.06 18.80 -10.29
N PHE A 18 -3.29 18.28 -11.50
CA PHE A 18 -3.33 19.10 -12.73
C PHE A 18 -4.72 19.29 -13.32
N GLN A 19 -5.67 18.40 -13.03
CA GLN A 19 -7.05 18.52 -13.53
C GLN A 19 -8.04 18.93 -12.43
N GLY A 20 -7.59 19.04 -11.17
CA GLY A 20 -8.43 19.47 -10.06
C GLY A 20 -9.48 18.44 -9.64
N GLU A 21 -9.29 17.18 -10.01
CA GLU A 21 -10.15 16.10 -9.53
C GLU A 21 -9.98 15.92 -8.01
N ALA A 22 -11.06 15.53 -7.34
CA ALA A 22 -10.98 15.23 -5.92
C ALA A 22 -10.08 14.00 -5.67
N LEU A 23 -9.07 14.19 -4.83
CA LEU A 23 -8.23 13.10 -4.33
C LEU A 23 -8.89 12.45 -3.10
N PRO A 24 -8.65 11.15 -2.85
CA PRO A 24 -9.19 10.43 -1.68
C PRO A 24 -8.93 11.17 -0.37
N ASP A 25 -9.92 11.23 0.53
CA ASP A 25 -9.78 11.90 1.82
C ASP A 25 -8.80 11.15 2.73
N SER A 26 -8.81 9.82 2.62
CA SER A 26 -7.82 8.93 3.22
C SER A 26 -7.34 7.88 2.22
N PHE A 27 -6.28 7.18 2.57
CA PHE A 27 -5.81 5.99 1.87
C PHE A 27 -5.93 4.78 2.78
N TYR A 28 -5.72 3.60 2.21
CA TYR A 28 -5.62 2.37 2.99
C TYR A 28 -4.41 1.55 2.57
N VAL A 29 -3.74 0.90 3.52
CA VAL A 29 -2.72 -0.11 3.25
C VAL A 29 -3.33 -1.49 3.44
N ALA A 30 -3.54 -2.21 2.34
CA ALA A 30 -4.05 -3.58 2.33
C ALA A 30 -2.93 -4.61 2.08
N LEU A 31 -3.09 -5.80 2.64
CA LEU A 31 -2.12 -6.90 2.54
C LEU A 31 -2.58 -7.96 1.54
N VAL A 32 -1.70 -8.31 0.59
CA VAL A 32 -2.04 -9.13 -0.58
C VAL A 32 -1.09 -10.33 -0.70
N LYS A 33 -1.64 -11.48 -1.10
CA LYS A 33 -0.92 -12.76 -1.29
C LYS A 33 -0.06 -12.75 -2.57
N ALA A 34 0.78 -13.77 -2.73
CA ALA A 34 1.57 -13.97 -3.94
C ALA A 34 0.76 -14.49 -5.14
N THR A 35 -0.39 -15.15 -4.92
CA THR A 35 -1.16 -15.90 -5.93
C THR A 35 -1.66 -15.04 -7.09
N THR A 36 -1.84 -13.74 -6.88
CA THR A 36 -2.13 -12.73 -7.91
C THR A 36 -1.25 -11.52 -7.63
N ALA A 37 0.03 -11.65 -8.01
CA ALA A 37 1.01 -10.59 -7.80
C ALA A 37 0.56 -9.28 -8.48
N PRO A 38 0.60 -8.13 -7.77
CA PRO A 38 0.33 -6.85 -8.39
C PRO A 38 1.33 -6.56 -9.50
N THR A 39 0.87 -5.86 -10.53
CA THR A 39 1.70 -5.38 -11.63
C THR A 39 1.48 -3.88 -11.81
N ARG A 40 2.28 -3.23 -12.66
CA ARG A 40 2.07 -1.83 -13.02
C ARG A 40 0.69 -1.57 -13.65
N ALA A 41 0.05 -2.60 -14.21
CA ALA A 41 -1.28 -2.52 -14.81
C ALA A 41 -2.42 -2.83 -13.81
N THR A 42 -2.13 -3.19 -12.56
CA THR A 42 -3.17 -3.43 -11.55
C THR A 42 -3.98 -2.15 -11.32
N THR A 43 -5.31 -2.27 -11.41
CA THR A 43 -6.24 -1.14 -11.31
C THR A 43 -7.02 -1.12 -10.00
N VAL A 44 -7.62 -2.25 -9.61
CA VAL A 44 -8.53 -2.35 -8.47
C VAL A 44 -8.24 -3.59 -7.62
N MET A 45 -8.61 -3.55 -6.35
CA MET A 45 -8.41 -4.63 -5.37
C MET A 45 -9.05 -5.96 -5.76
N SER A 46 -10.17 -5.96 -6.47
CA SER A 46 -10.80 -7.22 -6.97
C SER A 46 -9.93 -7.98 -7.97
N GLY A 47 -8.92 -7.34 -8.57
CA GLY A 47 -7.91 -8.02 -9.40
C GLY A 47 -6.80 -8.70 -8.60
N LEU A 48 -6.81 -8.58 -7.27
CA LEU A 48 -5.81 -9.12 -6.36
C LEU A 48 -6.44 -10.11 -5.38
N SER A 49 -5.59 -10.84 -4.65
CA SER A 49 -6.00 -11.76 -3.60
C SER A 49 -5.52 -11.25 -2.25
N GLU A 50 -6.40 -10.54 -1.56
CA GLU A 50 -6.17 -10.10 -0.19
C GLU A 50 -5.89 -11.30 0.75
N ILE A 51 -5.10 -11.07 1.80
CA ILE A 51 -4.93 -12.06 2.86
C ILE A 51 -6.25 -12.36 3.59
N ALA A 52 -6.34 -13.51 4.25
CA ALA A 52 -7.55 -13.85 4.99
C ALA A 52 -7.79 -12.87 6.14
N THR A 53 -9.00 -12.31 6.19
CA THR A 53 -9.47 -11.41 7.25
C THR A 53 -9.64 -12.12 8.59
N GLY A 54 -9.64 -11.33 9.65
CA GLY A 54 -9.76 -11.81 11.02
C GLY A 54 -8.45 -11.68 11.77
N SER A 55 -8.51 -12.06 13.05
CA SER A 55 -7.37 -12.05 13.95
C SER A 55 -6.62 -10.71 14.05
N GLY A 56 -7.32 -9.58 13.92
CA GLY A 56 -6.72 -8.24 13.96
C GLY A 56 -6.47 -7.60 12.58
N TYR A 57 -6.66 -8.34 11.48
CA TYR A 57 -6.66 -7.80 10.13
C TYR A 57 -8.10 -7.65 9.60
N SER A 58 -8.46 -6.46 9.12
CA SER A 58 -9.75 -6.14 8.51
C SER A 58 -9.63 -6.09 6.99
N SER A 59 -10.71 -6.41 6.26
CA SER A 59 -10.70 -6.30 4.78
C SER A 59 -10.47 -4.86 4.35
N GLY A 60 -9.64 -4.68 3.34
CA GLY A 60 -9.17 -3.37 2.90
C GLY A 60 -8.04 -2.79 3.74
N GLY A 61 -7.62 -3.47 4.82
CA GLY A 61 -6.43 -3.10 5.58
C GLY A 61 -6.65 -1.99 6.62
N LEU A 62 -5.59 -1.20 6.86
CA LEU A 62 -5.60 -0.06 7.78
C LEU A 62 -5.76 1.24 7.02
N GLU A 63 -6.54 2.15 7.59
CA GLU A 63 -6.67 3.52 7.12
C GLU A 63 -5.39 4.31 7.41
N ILE A 64 -5.05 5.19 6.47
CA ILE A 64 -3.91 6.10 6.49
C ILE A 64 -4.46 7.48 6.14
N GLU A 65 -4.39 8.41 7.07
CA GLU A 65 -4.81 9.80 6.87
C GLU A 65 -3.88 10.48 5.86
N ARG A 66 -4.45 11.34 4.99
CA ARG A 66 -3.68 12.08 3.99
C ARG A 66 -3.06 13.33 4.62
N ASP A 67 -2.14 13.14 5.54
CA ASP A 67 -1.50 14.21 6.30
C ASP A 67 0.00 13.94 6.52
N SER A 68 0.65 14.82 7.28
CA SER A 68 2.08 14.71 7.61
C SER A 68 2.36 13.86 8.86
N VAL A 69 1.35 13.25 9.47
CA VAL A 69 1.51 12.32 10.60
C VAL A 69 1.68 10.91 10.06
N ASP A 70 0.80 10.53 9.13
CA ASP A 70 0.81 9.20 8.54
C ASP A 70 1.75 9.11 7.33
N PHE A 71 1.95 10.20 6.59
CA PHE A 71 3.05 10.36 5.64
C PHE A 71 4.13 11.26 6.24
N ASP A 72 4.90 10.70 7.16
CA ASP A 72 5.73 11.45 8.12
C ASP A 72 7.00 12.08 7.53
N THR A 73 7.47 11.57 6.38
CA THR A 73 8.77 11.96 5.82
C THR A 73 8.66 12.21 4.33
N LEU A 74 9.00 13.42 3.90
CA LEU A 74 9.13 13.82 2.50
C LEU A 74 10.55 14.35 2.26
N ILE A 75 11.32 13.65 1.43
CA ILE A 75 12.70 14.00 1.09
C ILE A 75 12.80 14.18 -0.42
N GLU A 76 13.31 15.33 -0.85
CA GLU A 76 13.71 15.59 -2.22
C GLU A 76 15.24 15.53 -2.31
N ASP A 77 15.74 14.73 -3.24
CA ASP A 77 17.15 14.57 -3.56
C ASP A 77 17.40 15.04 -5.00
N THR A 78 18.12 16.15 -5.13
CA THR A 78 18.45 16.78 -6.41
C THR A 78 19.78 16.31 -7.00
N ASP A 79 20.59 15.59 -6.22
CA ASP A 79 21.85 15.01 -6.69
C ASP A 79 21.58 13.68 -7.41
N ASP A 80 20.67 12.86 -6.86
CA ASP A 80 20.26 11.56 -7.40
C ASP A 80 18.88 11.56 -8.10
N PHE A 81 18.26 12.74 -8.21
CA PHE A 81 17.03 13.01 -8.96
C PHE A 81 15.81 12.18 -8.52
N PHE A 82 15.55 12.10 -7.21
CA PHE A 82 14.39 11.40 -6.68
C PHE A 82 13.65 12.17 -5.58
N VAL A 83 12.40 11.79 -5.36
CA VAL A 83 11.58 12.22 -4.23
C VAL A 83 11.07 10.98 -3.52
N ASP A 84 11.27 10.93 -2.21
CA ASP A 84 10.75 9.90 -1.33
C ASP A 84 9.69 10.47 -0.41
N LEU A 85 8.51 9.86 -0.46
CA LEU A 85 7.47 10.02 0.55
C LEU A 85 7.37 8.71 1.33
N GLN A 86 7.57 8.74 2.64
CA GLN A 86 7.50 7.55 3.49
C GLN A 86 6.30 7.62 4.42
N LEU A 87 5.64 6.48 4.60
CA LEU A 87 4.61 6.31 5.60
C LEU A 87 5.25 6.00 6.96
N ALA A 88 4.58 6.45 8.02
CA ALA A 88 4.83 5.98 9.38
C ALA A 88 4.66 4.45 9.49
N ASP A 89 5.19 3.85 10.57
CA ASP A 89 5.07 2.41 10.83
C ASP A 89 3.60 1.97 10.86
N VAL A 90 3.22 1.07 9.93
CA VAL A 90 1.86 0.52 9.85
C VAL A 90 1.84 -0.85 10.53
N SER A 91 0.95 -1.07 11.50
CA SER A 91 1.00 -2.26 12.35
C SER A 91 -0.36 -2.89 12.62
N TRP A 92 -0.45 -4.21 12.42
CA TRP A 92 -1.59 -5.03 12.84
C TRP A 92 -1.20 -5.92 14.01
N THR A 93 -2.05 -6.00 15.04
CA THR A 93 -1.82 -6.91 16.17
C THR A 93 -2.65 -8.18 16.03
N ALA A 94 -1.98 -9.33 15.97
CA ALA A 94 -2.63 -10.62 15.85
C ALA A 94 -3.42 -10.97 17.12
N THR A 95 -4.75 -10.93 17.04
CA THR A 95 -5.65 -11.07 18.20
C THR A 95 -6.58 -12.26 18.00
N GLY A 96 -6.54 -13.27 18.88
CA GLY A 96 -7.41 -14.46 18.79
C GLY A 96 -7.01 -15.47 17.70
N GLY A 97 -5.92 -15.24 16.97
CA GLY A 97 -5.34 -16.16 15.98
C GLY A 97 -4.10 -15.55 15.31
N SER A 98 -3.56 -16.21 14.29
CA SER A 98 -2.48 -15.67 13.45
C SER A 98 -2.99 -14.60 12.47
N ILE A 99 -2.09 -13.75 11.98
CA ILE A 99 -2.31 -12.98 10.75
C ILE A 99 -1.42 -13.58 9.66
N PRO A 100 -1.98 -14.02 8.53
CA PRO A 100 -3.40 -14.11 8.22
C PRO A 100 -4.12 -15.17 9.08
N ALA A 101 -5.45 -15.04 9.20
CA ALA A 101 -6.27 -15.99 9.95
C ALA A 101 -6.27 -17.41 9.34
N SER A 102 -5.97 -17.52 8.05
CA SER A 102 -5.75 -18.77 7.32
C SER A 102 -5.00 -18.54 6.00
N GLY A 103 -4.47 -19.61 5.42
CA GLY A 103 -3.79 -19.59 4.11
C GLY A 103 -2.41 -18.95 4.13
N SER A 104 -1.92 -18.59 2.94
CA SER A 104 -0.61 -17.97 2.73
C SER A 104 -0.53 -16.54 3.25
N GLY A 105 0.68 -16.15 3.66
CA GLY A 105 0.97 -14.82 4.21
C GLY A 105 0.91 -13.68 3.19
N ALA A 106 1.06 -12.46 3.69
CA ALA A 106 1.11 -11.26 2.85
C ALA A 106 2.46 -11.20 2.12
N ARG A 107 2.46 -11.23 0.79
CA ARG A 107 3.67 -11.00 -0.03
C ARG A 107 3.83 -9.53 -0.42
N TYR A 108 2.72 -8.83 -0.56
CA TYR A 108 2.68 -7.43 -0.97
C TYR A 108 1.84 -6.62 0.02
N ALA A 109 2.18 -5.34 0.14
CA ALA A 109 1.28 -4.32 0.65
C ALA A 109 0.90 -3.39 -0.51
N VAL A 110 -0.34 -2.92 -0.53
CA VAL A 110 -0.84 -2.01 -1.56
C VAL A 110 -1.49 -0.79 -0.92
N LEU A 111 -1.20 0.39 -1.47
CA LEU A 111 -1.90 1.63 -1.13
C LEU A 111 -3.13 1.76 -2.01
N THR A 112 -4.29 1.93 -1.40
CA THR A 112 -5.57 2.07 -2.11
C THR A 112 -6.32 3.31 -1.70
N ASP A 113 -7.24 3.77 -2.55
CA ASP A 113 -8.16 4.85 -2.23
C ASP A 113 -9.20 4.46 -1.14
N ASP A 114 -10.05 5.42 -0.81
CA ASP A 114 -11.10 5.37 0.21
C ASP A 114 -12.45 4.87 -0.32
N ASN A 115 -12.48 4.18 -1.47
CA ASN A 115 -13.73 3.65 -2.00
C ASN A 115 -14.42 2.75 -0.95
N PRO A 116 -15.71 2.98 -0.63
CA PRO A 116 -16.39 2.26 0.45
C PRO A 116 -16.56 0.77 0.14
N THR A 117 -16.48 0.37 -1.14
CA THR A 117 -16.46 -1.03 -1.54
C THR A 117 -15.01 -1.47 -1.75
N VAL A 118 -14.46 -2.28 -0.83
CA VAL A 118 -13.06 -2.74 -0.88
C VAL A 118 -12.68 -3.32 -2.24
N ALA A 119 -13.55 -4.12 -2.85
CA ALA A 119 -13.30 -4.72 -4.16
C ALA A 119 -13.11 -3.70 -5.30
N ASN A 120 -13.68 -2.49 -5.15
CA ASN A 120 -13.59 -1.40 -6.11
C ASN A 120 -12.48 -0.40 -5.80
N ARG A 121 -11.80 -0.55 -4.64
CA ARG A 121 -10.72 0.36 -4.28
C ARG A 121 -9.62 0.32 -5.32
N GLU A 122 -9.25 1.50 -5.81
CA GLU A 122 -8.20 1.63 -6.80
C GLU A 122 -6.83 1.41 -6.14
N VAL A 123 -5.95 0.68 -6.81
CA VAL A 123 -4.60 0.39 -6.31
C VAL A 123 -3.64 1.43 -6.89
N TRP A 124 -3.04 2.26 -6.04
CA TRP A 124 -2.18 3.37 -6.47
C TRP A 124 -0.71 2.99 -6.43
N PHE A 125 -0.29 2.32 -5.36
CA PHE A 125 1.11 2.01 -5.11
C PHE A 125 1.25 0.62 -4.49
N VAL A 126 2.40 -0.02 -4.72
CA VAL A 126 2.67 -1.39 -4.28
C VAL A 126 4.05 -1.48 -3.66
N TRP A 127 4.14 -2.21 -2.54
CA TRP A 127 5.38 -2.61 -1.90
C TRP A 127 5.51 -4.14 -1.86
N ASP A 128 6.63 -4.68 -2.35
CA ASP A 128 6.97 -6.11 -2.23
C ASP A 128 7.70 -6.38 -0.90
N LEU A 129 7.05 -7.12 -0.01
CA LEU A 129 7.55 -7.42 1.33
C LEU A 129 8.73 -8.42 1.35
N GLN A 130 9.23 -8.80 0.16
CA GLN A 130 10.39 -9.69 -0.09
C GLN A 130 10.21 -11.14 0.38
N GLY A 131 9.10 -11.44 1.03
CA GLY A 131 8.72 -12.75 1.56
C GLY A 131 7.26 -12.72 1.98
N GLU A 132 6.63 -13.90 2.06
CA GLU A 132 5.32 -13.99 2.72
C GLU A 132 5.49 -13.66 4.20
N ARG A 133 4.68 -12.72 4.69
CA ARG A 133 4.66 -12.28 6.09
C ARG A 133 3.46 -12.87 6.79
N SER A 134 3.72 -13.46 7.95
CA SER A 134 2.71 -13.93 8.88
C SER A 134 3.22 -13.78 10.30
N VAL A 135 2.31 -13.60 11.24
CA VAL A 135 2.62 -13.49 12.67
C VAL A 135 1.65 -14.33 13.48
N SER A 136 2.12 -14.87 14.60
CA SER A 136 1.30 -15.64 15.53
C SER A 136 0.53 -14.73 16.49
N VAL A 137 -0.47 -15.30 17.17
CA VAL A 137 -1.26 -14.58 18.17
C VAL A 137 -0.38 -13.85 19.19
N GLY A 138 -0.74 -12.61 19.53
CA GLY A 138 0.00 -11.75 20.45
C GLY A 138 1.20 -11.02 19.82
N GLN A 139 1.54 -11.30 18.56
CA GLN A 139 2.59 -10.59 17.83
C GLN A 139 2.00 -9.49 16.93
N ALA A 140 2.78 -8.45 16.70
CA ALA A 140 2.48 -7.42 15.73
C ALA A 140 3.13 -7.75 14.38
N LEU A 141 2.36 -7.62 13.29
CA LEU A 141 2.90 -7.48 11.94
C LEU A 141 3.07 -6.00 11.67
N THR A 142 4.30 -5.51 11.83
CA THR A 142 4.66 -4.11 11.56
C THR A 142 5.38 -4.02 10.23
N LEU A 143 4.89 -3.17 9.34
CA LEU A 143 5.57 -2.76 8.13
C LEU A 143 6.28 -1.43 8.39
N ARG A 144 7.54 -1.36 7.97
CA ARG A 144 8.40 -0.19 8.11
C ARG A 144 8.96 0.17 6.75
N ASP A 145 9.46 1.40 6.63
CA ASP A 145 10.12 1.90 5.42
C ASP A 145 9.24 1.71 4.17
N LEU A 146 7.94 1.98 4.32
CA LEU A 146 6.98 1.99 3.22
C LEU A 146 7.19 3.27 2.40
N THR A 147 8.23 3.27 1.58
CA THR A 147 8.62 4.43 0.76
C THR A 147 7.94 4.41 -0.62
N ILE A 148 7.32 5.52 -0.96
CA ILE A 148 6.86 5.88 -2.30
C ILE A 148 7.96 6.71 -2.95
N ARG A 149 8.72 6.08 -3.86
CA ARG A 149 9.81 6.74 -4.57
C ARG A 149 9.36 7.15 -5.97
N ASN A 150 9.55 8.44 -6.28
CA ASN A 150 9.47 8.98 -7.62
C ASN A 150 10.86 9.35 -8.11
N ARG A 151 11.18 9.06 -9.37
CA ARG A 151 12.44 9.46 -9.99
C ARG A 151 12.16 10.38 -11.17
N ALA A 152 12.87 11.49 -11.22
CA ALA A 152 12.96 12.31 -12.42
C ALA A 152 13.90 11.58 -13.38
N VAL A 153 13.34 10.66 -14.17
CA VAL A 153 14.09 9.98 -15.23
C VAL A 153 14.20 10.96 -16.40
N ILE A 154 15.42 11.22 -16.87
CA ILE A 154 15.63 11.79 -18.20
C ILE A 154 15.43 10.64 -19.19
N PRO A 155 14.40 10.68 -20.06
CA PRO A 155 14.27 9.64 -21.07
C PRO A 155 15.47 9.73 -22.03
N ASP A 156 16.08 8.58 -22.32
CA ASP A 156 17.11 8.42 -23.36
C ASP A 156 16.57 8.80 -24.75
#